data_AF-A0A7C6MK68-F1
#
_entry.id   AF-A0A7C6MK68-F1
#
_cell.length_a   1.000
_cell.length_b   1.000
_cell.length_c   1.000
_cell.angle_alpha   90.00
_cell.angle_beta   90.00
_cell.angle_gamma   90.00
#
_symmetry.space_group_name_H-M   'P 1'
#
loop_
_entity.id
_entity.type
_entity.pdbx_description
1 polymer ?
#
loop_
_entity_poly.entity_id
_entity_poly.type
_entity_poly.pdbx_seq_one_letter_code
_entity_poly.pdbx_strand_id
1 'polypeptide(L)'
;MCSDTKAGRQAEDISTHDIPLPTTDAARLADNLANIGRRGKQMVVVFSTYQSIDVVAQAQRESGQPFDLILCDEAHRTTGVTLSGDTTESAFVKVHDNTYLPAGKRLYMTATPRIYGDAVKAKADEAAAILTSMDDEDTYGPEFHRLGFGEAVEMKLLADYKVMVLVVPGDAISETFQSSLAGGDPELR
;
A
#
# COMPACT_ATOMS: atom_id res chain seq x y z
N MET A 1 0.98 -7.51 -11.28
CA MET A 1 1.32 -8.61 -10.34
C MET A 1 0.38 -8.56 -9.19
N CYS A 2 -0.32 -9.66 -8.96
CA CYS A 2 -1.15 -9.84 -7.79
C CYS A 2 -1.05 -11.30 -7.41
N SER A 3 -0.95 -11.62 -6.12
CA SER A 3 -1.01 -13.00 -5.62
C SER A 3 -2.36 -13.66 -5.91
N ASP A 4 -3.38 -12.88 -6.29
CA ASP A 4 -4.69 -13.36 -6.73
C ASP A 4 -4.83 -13.30 -8.26
N THR A 5 -5.05 -14.46 -8.86
CA THR A 5 -5.32 -14.61 -10.31
C THR A 5 -6.68 -14.03 -10.73
N LYS A 6 -7.57 -13.72 -9.77
CA LYS A 6 -8.88 -13.10 -10.01
C LYS A 6 -8.87 -11.58 -10.00
N ALA A 7 -7.76 -10.93 -9.64
CA ALA A 7 -7.67 -9.46 -9.60
C ALA A 7 -7.96 -8.80 -10.97
N GLY A 8 -7.81 -9.53 -12.08
CA GLY A 8 -8.19 -9.07 -13.43
C GLY A 8 -9.62 -9.41 -13.84
N ARG A 9 -10.39 -10.17 -13.04
CA ARG A 9 -11.77 -10.60 -13.34
C ARG A 9 -12.85 -9.71 -12.72
N GLN A 10 -12.51 -8.89 -11.71
CA GLN A 10 -13.48 -8.06 -10.97
C GLN A 10 -13.66 -6.63 -11.52
N ALA A 11 -13.02 -6.28 -12.64
CA ALA A 11 -13.32 -5.05 -13.34
C ALA A 11 -14.54 -5.25 -14.25
N GLU A 12 -15.74 -5.36 -13.68
CA GLU A 12 -16.99 -5.56 -14.44
C GLU A 12 -17.39 -4.35 -15.31
N ASP A 13 -16.60 -3.27 -15.33
CA ASP A 13 -16.89 -2.09 -16.16
C ASP A 13 -15.66 -1.44 -16.83
N ILE A 14 -14.54 -2.16 -16.91
CA ILE A 14 -13.36 -1.71 -17.66
C ILE A 14 -13.22 -2.60 -18.89
N SER A 15 -13.32 -2.00 -20.08
CA SER A 15 -12.95 -2.60 -21.36
C SER A 15 -11.74 -3.52 -21.18
N THR A 16 -11.98 -4.83 -21.32
CA THR A 16 -11.04 -5.92 -21.04
C THR A 16 -9.83 -5.98 -21.97
N HIS A 17 -9.63 -4.95 -22.80
CA HIS A 17 -8.64 -4.95 -23.88
C HIS A 17 -7.29 -4.31 -23.54
N ASP A 18 -7.13 -3.59 -22.42
CA ASP A 18 -5.89 -2.85 -22.16
C ASP A 18 -5.16 -3.18 -20.84
N ILE A 19 -5.66 -4.13 -20.04
CA ILE A 19 -4.96 -4.56 -18.82
C ILE A 19 -4.26 -5.90 -19.11
N PRO A 20 -2.92 -5.95 -19.23
CA PRO A 20 -2.21 -7.22 -19.32
C PRO A 20 -2.59 -8.07 -18.10
N LEU A 21 -3.05 -9.30 -18.38
CA LEU A 21 -3.54 -10.24 -17.38
C LEU A 21 -2.59 -10.30 -16.17
N PRO A 22 -3.10 -10.22 -14.93
CA PRO A 22 -2.28 -10.33 -13.75
C PRO A 22 -1.52 -11.66 -13.79
N THR A 23 -0.20 -11.61 -13.60
CA THR A 23 0.62 -12.80 -13.44
C THR A 23 1.22 -12.84 -12.04
N THR A 24 1.43 -14.05 -11.55
CA THR A 24 2.19 -14.39 -10.33
C THR A 24 3.53 -15.02 -10.67
N ASP A 25 3.83 -15.18 -11.96
CA ASP A 25 4.98 -15.93 -12.46
C ASP A 25 6.14 -14.98 -12.77
N ALA A 26 7.24 -15.15 -12.02
CA ALA A 26 8.45 -14.36 -12.17
C ALA A 26 9.10 -14.55 -13.54
N ALA A 27 9.11 -15.77 -14.08
CA ALA A 27 9.73 -16.06 -15.37
C ALA A 27 8.97 -15.35 -16.51
N ARG A 28 7.63 -15.40 -16.45
CA ARG A 28 6.79 -14.68 -17.41
C ARG A 28 7.01 -13.16 -17.35
N LEU A 29 7.21 -12.60 -16.16
CA LEU A 29 7.58 -11.19 -16.01
C LEU A 29 8.97 -10.91 -16.59
N ALA A 30 9.96 -11.73 -16.26
CA ALA A 30 11.33 -11.59 -16.73
C ALA A 30 11.39 -11.59 -18.27
N ASP A 31 10.67 -12.50 -18.91
CA ASP A 31 10.55 -12.57 -20.37
C ASP A 31 9.93 -11.30 -20.95
N ASN A 32 8.86 -10.80 -20.33
CA ASN A 32 8.24 -9.55 -20.75
C ASN A 32 9.19 -8.35 -20.60
N LEU A 33 9.93 -8.28 -19.48
CA LEU A 33 10.92 -7.24 -19.20
C LEU A 33 12.11 -7.30 -20.18
N ALA A 34 12.65 -8.49 -20.43
CA ALA A 34 13.77 -8.69 -21.35
C ALA A 34 13.43 -8.28 -22.79
N ASN A 35 12.17 -8.41 -23.19
CA ASN A 35 11.69 -8.04 -24.52
C ASN A 35 11.40 -6.53 -24.69
N ILE A 36 11.46 -5.71 -23.64
CA ILE A 36 11.22 -4.26 -23.70
C ILE A 36 12.19 -3.57 -24.66
N GLY A 37 13.47 -3.92 -24.60
CA GLY A 37 14.51 -3.31 -25.44
C GLY A 37 14.29 -3.48 -26.96
N ARG A 38 13.44 -4.43 -27.37
CA ARG A 38 13.08 -4.67 -28.78
C ARG A 38 11.96 -3.75 -29.29
N ARG A 39 11.20 -3.11 -28.40
CA ARG A 39 10.02 -2.29 -28.75
C ARG A 39 10.29 -0.78 -28.80
N GLY A 40 11.53 -0.34 -28.63
CA GLY A 40 11.92 1.08 -28.67
C GLY A 40 11.76 1.79 -27.31
N LYS A 41 11.86 3.13 -27.30
CA LYS A 41 11.77 4.00 -26.10
C LYS A 41 10.33 4.15 -25.58
N GLN A 42 9.63 3.05 -25.32
CA GLN A 42 8.31 3.09 -24.69
C GLN A 42 8.46 2.96 -23.17
N MET A 43 7.64 3.72 -22.43
CA MET A 43 7.56 3.58 -20.97
C MET A 43 6.90 2.24 -20.64
N VAL A 44 7.51 1.48 -19.74
CA VAL A 44 6.96 0.23 -19.25
C VAL A 44 6.64 0.36 -17.78
N VAL A 45 5.40 0.04 -17.43
CA VAL A 45 4.88 0.16 -16.08
C VAL A 45 4.48 -1.23 -15.59
N VAL A 46 5.01 -1.62 -14.44
CA VAL A 46 4.66 -2.87 -13.75
C VAL A 46 3.87 -2.52 -12.50
N PHE A 47 2.57 -2.75 -12.53
CA PHE A 47 1.74 -2.65 -11.34
C PHE A 47 1.92 -3.90 -10.48
N SER A 48 2.19 -3.75 -9.19
CA SER A 48 2.37 -4.87 -8.25
C SER A 48 1.78 -4.56 -6.89
N THR A 49 1.30 -5.59 -6.20
CA THR A 49 1.07 -5.53 -4.76
C THR A 49 2.39 -5.72 -4.01
N TYR A 50 2.48 -5.22 -2.76
CA TYR A 50 3.64 -5.44 -1.89
C TYR A 50 3.88 -6.93 -1.62
N GLN A 51 2.83 -7.75 -1.53
CA GLN A 51 2.94 -9.20 -1.31
C GLN A 51 3.62 -9.91 -2.50
N SER A 52 3.62 -9.31 -3.69
CA SER A 52 4.29 -9.86 -4.87
C SER A 52 5.71 -9.33 -5.06
N ILE A 53 6.28 -8.64 -4.07
CA ILE A 53 7.61 -8.02 -4.19
C ILE A 53 8.72 -9.04 -4.50
N ASP A 54 8.63 -10.25 -3.94
CA ASP A 54 9.58 -11.34 -4.24
C ASP A 54 9.55 -11.74 -5.72
N VAL A 55 8.36 -11.79 -6.33
CA VAL A 55 8.17 -12.12 -7.75
C VAL A 55 8.78 -11.03 -8.63
N VAL A 56 8.57 -9.76 -8.27
CA VAL A 56 9.12 -8.61 -9.01
C VAL A 56 10.65 -8.57 -8.88
N ALA A 57 11.18 -8.74 -7.68
CA ALA A 57 12.62 -8.77 -7.42
C ALA A 57 13.31 -9.95 -8.13
N GLN A 58 12.67 -11.12 -8.17
CA GLN A 58 13.17 -12.26 -8.95
C GLN A 58 13.20 -11.94 -10.46
N ALA A 59 12.10 -11.45 -11.02
CA ALA A 59 12.02 -11.13 -12.43
C ALA A 59 13.00 -10.02 -12.85
N GLN A 60 13.24 -9.05 -11.97
CA GLN A 60 14.23 -8.01 -12.19
C GLN A 60 15.65 -8.57 -12.26
N ARG A 61 16.00 -9.49 -11.34
CA ARG A 61 17.30 -10.16 -11.33
C ARG A 61 17.51 -11.04 -12.57
N GLU A 62 16.47 -11.76 -13.00
CA GLU A 62 16.51 -12.63 -14.18
C GLU A 62 16.60 -11.84 -15.49
N SER A 63 15.88 -10.72 -15.59
CA SER A 63 15.92 -9.86 -16.78
C SER A 63 17.14 -8.94 -16.84
N GLY A 64 17.81 -8.70 -15.71
CA GLY A 64 18.98 -7.83 -15.61
C GLY A 64 18.68 -6.34 -15.81
N GLN A 65 17.41 -5.93 -15.73
CA GLN A 65 16.99 -4.54 -15.95
C GLN A 65 16.48 -3.91 -14.66
N PRO A 66 17.25 -2.99 -14.02
CA PRO A 66 16.76 -2.26 -12.85
C PRO A 66 15.63 -1.29 -13.23
N PHE A 67 14.77 -0.94 -12.27
CA PHE A 67 13.73 0.07 -12.51
C PHE A 67 14.33 1.47 -12.43
N ASP A 68 13.96 2.36 -13.34
CA ASP A 68 14.36 3.78 -13.24
C ASP A 68 13.65 4.48 -12.07
N LEU A 69 12.38 4.12 -11.84
CA LEU A 69 11.50 4.71 -10.82
C LEU A 69 10.58 3.63 -10.23
N ILE A 70 10.47 3.60 -8.91
CA ILE A 70 9.45 2.85 -8.16
C ILE A 70 8.52 3.83 -7.45
N LEU A 71 7.21 3.59 -7.57
CA LEU A 71 6.17 4.32 -6.86
C LEU A 71 5.62 3.45 -5.73
N CYS A 72 5.79 3.91 -4.49
CA CYS A 72 5.30 3.25 -3.28
C CYS A 72 4.00 3.94 -2.84
N ASP A 73 2.88 3.43 -3.31
CA ASP A 73 1.55 3.89 -2.88
C ASP A 73 1.21 3.37 -1.48
N GLU A 74 0.35 4.10 -0.78
CA GLU A 74 0.00 3.86 0.63
C GLU A 74 1.23 3.63 1.52
N ALA A 75 2.25 4.48 1.35
CA ALA A 75 3.56 4.36 2.00
C ALA A 75 3.49 4.37 3.54
N HIS A 76 2.39 4.82 4.15
CA HIS A 76 2.20 4.65 5.59
C HIS A 76 2.15 3.17 6.01
N ARG A 77 1.86 2.23 5.10
CA ARG A 77 1.89 0.79 5.36
C ARG A 77 3.28 0.18 5.30
N THR A 78 4.25 0.89 4.73
CA THR A 78 5.67 0.47 4.71
C THR A 78 6.37 0.85 6.01
N THR A 79 5.67 1.56 6.90
CA THR A 79 6.04 1.65 8.32
C THR A 79 5.74 0.33 9.01
N GLY A 80 6.70 -0.17 9.78
CA GLY A 80 6.55 -1.44 10.45
C GLY A 80 7.46 -1.52 11.67
N VAL A 81 7.07 -2.37 12.60
CA VAL A 81 7.94 -2.90 13.64
C VAL A 81 8.42 -4.24 13.13
N THR A 82 9.67 -4.36 12.67
CA THR A 82 10.14 -5.69 12.24
C THR A 82 10.42 -6.50 13.50
N LEU A 83 9.43 -7.25 13.99
CA LEU A 83 9.67 -8.27 15.02
C LEU A 83 10.42 -9.42 14.37
N SER A 84 11.53 -9.83 14.98
CA SER A 84 12.37 -10.91 14.47
C SER A 84 11.58 -12.22 14.38
N GLY A 85 11.01 -12.53 13.21
CA GLY A 85 10.33 -13.82 12.95
C GLY A 85 9.06 -13.80 12.09
N ASP A 86 8.43 -12.64 11.82
CA ASP A 86 7.22 -12.59 10.97
C ASP A 86 7.58 -12.23 9.51
N THR A 87 7.25 -13.14 8.60
CA THR A 87 7.54 -12.99 7.16
C THR A 87 6.52 -12.11 6.43
N THR A 88 5.36 -11.83 7.03
CA THR A 88 4.30 -11.02 6.40
C THR A 88 4.58 -9.51 6.51
N GLU A 89 5.11 -9.06 7.65
CA GLU A 89 5.59 -7.67 7.83
C GLU A 89 6.77 -7.36 6.90
N SER A 90 7.58 -8.38 6.56
CA SER A 90 8.73 -8.24 5.68
C SER A 90 8.39 -7.70 4.28
N ALA A 91 7.23 -8.05 3.71
CA ALA A 91 6.85 -7.65 2.35
C ALA A 91 6.74 -6.12 2.19
N PHE A 92 6.28 -5.42 3.23
CA PHE A 92 6.11 -3.98 3.22
C PHE A 92 7.43 -3.24 3.46
N VAL A 93 8.37 -3.84 4.20
CA VAL A 93 9.66 -3.23 4.55
C VAL A 93 10.71 -3.48 3.45
N LYS A 94 10.66 -4.62 2.76
CA LYS A 94 11.58 -5.00 1.67
C LYS A 94 11.70 -3.96 0.56
N VAL A 95 10.69 -3.10 0.36
CA VAL A 95 10.68 -2.07 -0.68
C VAL A 95 11.77 -0.99 -0.46
N HIS A 96 12.21 -0.80 0.79
CA HIS A 96 13.26 0.16 1.15
C HIS A 96 14.67 -0.32 0.77
N ASP A 97 14.87 -1.64 0.69
CA ASP A 97 16.18 -2.22 0.42
C ASP A 97 16.50 -2.19 -1.09
N ASN A 98 17.40 -1.28 -1.46
CA ASN A 98 17.85 -1.13 -2.84
C ASN A 98 18.71 -2.29 -3.34
N THR A 99 19.28 -3.09 -2.45
CA THR A 99 19.99 -4.32 -2.83
C THR A 99 19.01 -5.43 -3.17
N TYR A 100 17.85 -5.44 -2.51
CA TYR A 100 16.79 -6.42 -2.72
C TYR A 100 15.93 -6.12 -3.96
N LEU A 101 15.51 -4.86 -4.15
CA LEU A 101 14.75 -4.42 -5.33
C LEU A 101 15.37 -3.17 -5.97
N PRO A 102 16.49 -3.27 -6.72
CA PRO A 102 17.19 -2.15 -7.33
C PRO A 102 16.31 -1.13 -8.07
N ALA A 103 16.50 0.16 -7.78
CA ALA A 103 15.88 1.25 -8.51
C ALA A 103 16.76 2.51 -8.56
N GLY A 104 16.61 3.30 -9.63
CA GLY A 104 17.28 4.61 -9.76
C GLY A 104 16.71 5.66 -8.82
N LYS A 105 15.37 5.69 -8.66
CA LYS A 105 14.65 6.55 -7.71
C LYS A 105 13.45 5.81 -7.11
N ARG A 106 13.06 6.21 -5.90
CA ARG A 106 11.82 5.80 -5.23
C ARG A 106 11.02 7.04 -4.85
N LEU A 107 9.70 6.96 -5.05
CA LEU A 107 8.76 7.99 -4.63
C LEU A 107 7.72 7.34 -3.72
N TYR A 108 7.63 7.84 -2.49
CA TYR A 108 6.65 7.42 -1.49
C TYR A 108 5.46 8.36 -1.51
N MET A 109 4.26 7.81 -1.61
CA MET A 109 3.01 8.56 -1.68
C MET A 109 2.07 8.08 -0.59
N THR A 110 1.47 9.01 0.14
CA THR A 110 0.41 8.70 1.10
C THR A 110 -0.39 9.94 1.47
N ALA A 111 -1.65 9.74 1.86
CA ALA A 111 -2.48 10.79 2.47
C ALA A 111 -2.33 10.86 4.00
N THR A 112 -1.91 9.76 4.63
CA THR A 112 -1.89 9.61 6.10
C THR A 112 -0.52 9.18 6.58
N PRO A 113 0.50 10.05 6.53
CA PRO A 113 1.86 9.68 6.93
C PRO A 113 1.88 9.25 8.40
N ARG A 114 2.54 8.12 8.67
CA ARG A 114 2.65 7.57 10.02
C ARG A 114 3.99 7.98 10.63
N ILE A 115 3.93 8.94 11.55
CA ILE A 115 5.08 9.49 12.26
C ILE A 115 4.95 9.09 13.74
N TYR A 116 6.00 8.46 14.28
CA TYR A 116 6.03 8.04 15.68
C TYR A 116 6.77 9.06 16.54
N GLY A 117 6.21 9.39 17.71
CA GLY A 117 6.89 10.27 18.67
C GLY A 117 8.05 9.57 19.40
N ASP A 118 8.95 10.36 19.97
CA ASP A 118 10.20 9.88 20.59
C ASP A 118 10.00 8.80 21.65
N ALA A 119 8.94 8.91 22.46
CA ALA A 119 8.61 7.93 23.49
C ALA A 119 8.27 6.54 22.91
N VAL A 120 7.73 6.47 21.69
CA VAL A 120 7.43 5.20 21.00
C VAL A 120 8.68 4.64 20.36
N LYS A 121 9.52 5.51 19.76
CA LYS A 121 10.84 5.12 19.22
C LYS A 121 11.73 4.49 20.31
N ALA A 122 11.84 5.15 21.46
CA ALA A 122 12.62 4.65 22.60
C ALA A 122 12.15 3.27 23.11
N LYS A 123 10.84 3.03 23.20
CA LYS A 123 10.29 1.73 23.60
C LYS A 123 10.57 0.62 22.58
N ALA A 124 10.61 0.96 21.29
CA ALA A 124 10.95 0.01 20.25
C ALA A 124 12.43 -0.40 20.33
N ASP A 125 13.32 0.57 20.57
CA ASP A 125 14.75 0.32 20.79
C ASP A 125 14.99 -0.58 22.01
N GLU A 126 14.30 -0.33 23.13
CA GLU A 126 14.34 -1.17 24.33
C GLU A 126 13.86 -2.62 24.06
N ALA A 127 12.90 -2.79 23.15
CA ALA A 127 12.37 -4.08 22.74
C ALA A 127 13.15 -4.74 21.58
N ALA A 128 14.28 -4.16 21.16
CA ALA A 128 15.06 -4.57 19.98
C ALA A 128 14.22 -4.70 18.70
N ALA A 129 13.20 -3.84 18.57
CA ALA A 129 12.26 -3.86 17.47
C ALA A 129 12.54 -2.67 16.54
N ILE A 130 12.77 -2.93 15.25
CA ILE A 130 13.08 -1.87 14.28
C ILE A 130 11.77 -1.15 13.93
N LEU A 131 11.58 0.06 14.46
CA LEU A 131 10.44 0.93 14.15
C LEU A 131 10.80 1.88 13.02
N THR A 132 10.20 1.68 11.84
CA THR A 132 10.40 2.57 10.68
C THR A 132 9.32 3.65 10.67
N SER A 133 9.73 4.92 10.70
CA SER A 133 8.86 6.09 10.75
C SER A 133 9.02 6.91 9.47
N MET A 134 7.96 7.56 8.98
CA MET A 134 8.04 8.28 7.69
C MET A 134 8.81 9.61 7.74
N ASP A 135 9.24 10.04 8.93
CA ASP A 135 10.13 11.18 9.13
C ASP A 135 11.63 10.82 8.97
N ASP A 136 11.95 9.56 8.69
CA ASP A 136 13.30 9.11 8.36
C ASP A 136 13.65 9.41 6.88
N GLU A 137 14.39 10.49 6.66
CA GLU A 137 14.85 10.89 5.32
C GLU A 137 15.86 9.93 4.69
N ASP A 138 16.59 9.12 5.48
CA ASP A 138 17.52 8.14 4.91
C ASP A 138 16.74 7.00 4.21
N THR A 139 15.55 6.68 4.71
CA THR A 139 14.67 5.63 4.15
C THR A 139 13.67 6.19 3.13
N TYR A 140 12.97 7.29 3.46
CA TYR A 140 11.87 7.82 2.65
C TYR A 140 12.28 8.99 1.74
N GLY A 141 13.43 9.61 2.00
CA GLY A 141 13.82 10.87 1.38
C GLY A 141 13.03 12.07 1.94
N PRO A 142 13.39 13.30 1.51
CA PRO A 142 12.70 14.51 1.96
C PRO A 142 11.30 14.62 1.34
N GLU A 143 10.40 15.26 2.07
CA GLU A 143 9.09 15.64 1.54
C GLU A 143 9.24 16.78 0.51
N PHE A 144 8.92 16.51 -0.75
CA PHE A 144 8.99 17.52 -1.82
C PHE A 144 7.64 18.18 -2.13
N HIS A 145 6.52 17.59 -1.71
CA HIS A 145 5.18 18.16 -1.89
C HIS A 145 4.21 17.62 -0.84
N ARG A 146 3.37 18.51 -0.32
CA ARG A 146 2.26 18.19 0.58
C ARG A 146 1.06 19.05 0.19
N LEU A 147 -0.09 18.41 0.06
CA LEU A 147 -1.39 19.07 -0.07
C LEU A 147 -2.26 18.61 1.11
N GLY A 148 -2.47 19.51 2.07
CA GLY A 148 -3.26 19.19 3.27
C GLY A 148 -4.75 19.04 2.95
N PHE A 149 -5.49 18.25 3.75
CA PHE A 149 -6.95 18.14 3.60
C PHE A 149 -7.64 19.52 3.71
N GLY A 150 -7.28 20.30 4.74
CA GLY A 150 -7.82 21.67 4.93
C GLY A 150 -7.49 22.60 3.76
N GLU A 151 -6.26 22.55 3.26
CA GLU A 151 -5.82 23.32 2.09
C GLU A 151 -6.62 22.93 0.84
N ALA A 152 -6.83 21.63 0.60
CA ALA A 152 -7.64 21.14 -0.51
C ALA A 152 -9.12 21.57 -0.39
N VAL A 153 -9.66 21.69 0.82
CA VAL A 153 -11.01 22.25 1.06
C VAL A 153 -11.03 23.75 0.75
N GLU A 154 -10.04 24.52 1.20
CA GLU A 154 -9.92 25.97 0.91
C GLU A 154 -9.80 26.25 -0.59
N MET A 155 -9.05 25.39 -1.31
CA MET A 155 -8.90 25.43 -2.77
C MET A 155 -10.15 24.95 -3.53
N LYS A 156 -11.20 24.49 -2.84
CA LYS A 156 -12.41 23.90 -3.42
C LYS A 156 -12.14 22.64 -4.26
N LEU A 157 -11.07 21.91 -3.94
CA LEU A 157 -10.74 20.61 -4.53
C LEU A 157 -11.47 19.48 -3.81
N LEU A 158 -11.72 19.63 -2.50
CA LEU A 158 -12.44 18.68 -1.68
C LEU A 158 -13.62 19.33 -0.94
N ALA A 159 -14.64 18.52 -0.64
CA ALA A 159 -15.69 18.90 0.28
C ALA A 159 -15.23 18.65 1.72
N ASP A 160 -15.58 19.56 2.63
CA ASP A 160 -15.32 19.40 4.05
C ASP A 160 -16.19 18.26 4.65
N TYR A 161 -15.66 17.56 5.66
CA TYR A 161 -16.38 16.49 6.33
C TYR A 161 -17.02 16.98 7.63
N LYS A 162 -18.14 16.37 8.02
CA LYS A 162 -18.77 16.60 9.33
C LYS A 162 -18.91 15.28 10.06
N VAL A 163 -18.21 15.14 11.19
CA VAL A 163 -18.35 13.98 12.07
C VAL A 163 -19.59 14.19 12.94
N MET A 164 -20.60 13.33 12.75
CA MET A 164 -21.78 13.30 13.62
C MET A 164 -21.63 12.15 14.61
N VAL A 165 -21.41 12.49 15.88
CA VAL A 165 -21.40 11.50 16.97
C VAL A 165 -22.82 11.41 17.54
N LEU A 166 -23.51 10.31 17.22
CA LEU A 166 -24.82 10.02 17.78
C LEU A 166 -24.64 9.21 19.06
N VAL A 167 -24.92 9.83 20.21
CA VAL A 167 -24.98 9.12 21.50
C VAL A 167 -26.43 8.76 21.77
N VAL A 168 -26.74 7.47 21.73
CA VAL A 168 -28.03 6.95 22.19
C VAL A 168 -27.84 6.52 23.65
N PRO A 169 -28.46 7.20 24.62
CA PRO A 169 -28.36 6.79 26.01
C PRO A 169 -29.11 5.46 26.18
N GLY A 170 -28.57 4.56 27.00
CA GLY A 170 -29.04 3.16 27.08
C GLY A 170 -30.47 3.01 27.61
N ASP A 171 -30.97 4.02 28.33
CA ASP A 171 -32.35 4.11 28.82
C ASP A 171 -33.36 4.58 27.74
N ALA A 172 -32.89 5.20 26.66
CA ALA A 172 -33.70 5.58 25.51
C ALA A 172 -33.87 4.46 24.48
N ILE A 173 -33.17 3.33 24.65
CA ILE A 173 -33.38 2.13 23.85
C ILE A 173 -34.65 1.44 24.38
N SER A 174 -35.78 1.66 23.71
CA SER A 174 -37.04 1.03 24.09
C SER A 174 -36.94 -0.50 24.06
N GLU A 175 -37.73 -1.19 24.90
CA GLU A 175 -37.85 -2.66 24.87
C GLU A 175 -38.21 -3.17 23.47
N THR A 176 -38.94 -2.38 22.68
CA THR A 176 -39.28 -2.68 21.28
C THR A 176 -38.05 -2.74 20.37
N PHE A 177 -37.07 -1.86 20.57
CA PHE A 177 -35.81 -1.84 19.81
C PHE A 177 -34.90 -3.00 20.22
N GLN A 178 -34.87 -3.34 21.53
CA GLN A 178 -34.15 -4.53 22.03
C GLN A 178 -34.76 -5.83 21.49
N SER A 179 -36.10 -5.91 21.40
CA SER A 179 -36.83 -7.05 20.85
C SER A 179 -36.53 -7.26 19.37
N SER A 180 -36.42 -6.17 18.58
CA SER A 180 -36.08 -6.22 17.16
C SER A 180 -34.62 -6.59 16.88
N LEU A 181 -33.69 -6.27 17.78
CA LEU A 181 -32.28 -6.69 17.68
C LEU A 181 -32.09 -8.15 18.13
N ALA A 182 -32.90 -8.63 19.07
CA ALA A 182 -32.86 -10.00 19.56
C ALA A 182 -33.58 -10.99 18.62
N GLY A 183 -34.59 -10.53 17.87
CA GLY A 183 -35.24 -11.28 16.80
C GLY A 183 -34.41 -11.24 15.53
N GLY A 184 -33.38 -12.09 15.44
CA GLY A 184 -32.43 -12.13 14.33
C GLY A 184 -33.10 -12.12 12.96
N ASP A 185 -32.95 -11.00 12.26
CA ASP A 185 -33.31 -10.86 10.85
C ASP A 185 -32.16 -11.46 9.99
N PRO A 186 -32.42 -12.40 9.06
CA PRO A 186 -31.37 -13.11 8.33
C PRO A 186 -30.57 -12.27 7.33
N GLU A 187 -30.97 -11.03 7.05
CA GLU A 187 -30.39 -10.21 5.98
C GLU A 187 -29.13 -9.41 6.38
N LEU A 188 -28.65 -9.55 7.62
CA LEU A 188 -27.41 -8.92 8.10
C LEU A 188 -26.33 -9.95 8.44
N ARG A 189 -26.13 -10.94 7.56
CA ARG A 189 -25.04 -11.93 7.68
C ARG A 189 -24.11 -11.91 6.48
#